data_AF-A0A413VJ19-F1
#
_entry.id   AF-A0A413VJ19-F1
#
_cell.length_a   1.000
_cell.length_b   1.000
_cell.length_c   1.000
_cell.angle_alpha   90.00
_cell.angle_beta   90.00
_cell.angle_gamma   90.00
#
_symmetry.space_group_name_H-M   'P 1'
#
loop_
_entity.id
_entity.type
_entity.pdbx_description
1 polymer ?
#
loop_
_entity_poly.entity_id
_entity_poly.type
_entity_poly.pdbx_seq_one_letter_code
_entity_poly.pdbx_strand_id
1 'polypeptide(L)'
;MDFTLKTYRSLLSALEQSGYAFRTFEEFLSVPAGGKVVVLRHDIDKKPENALRMAQMEHASGIKASYYIRVVKGTWNEEIIERIVALGHEVSYHYEDLTIAKGNYEKAFEYFKKHLAEIRRFYPAKTVCMHGSPLSRWDNRKLWEKYNYREAGIIGEPYFDVDYTKVLYITDTGRAWNKTGASIRDKVEGGLELKVKNTRRLITLIGNDELPEKLIINTHPQRWFDFGWGWMSEFICQHIKNAVKKALVAFMH
;
A
#
# COMPACT_ATOMS: atom_id res chain seq x y z
N MET A 1 -16.76 -14.40 0.08
CA MET A 1 -17.03 -13.00 0.49
C MET A 1 -15.76 -12.22 0.28
N ASP A 2 -15.83 -11.02 -0.29
CA ASP A 2 -14.63 -10.25 -0.61
C ASP A 2 -14.01 -9.55 0.62
N PHE A 3 -12.74 -9.18 0.56
CA PHE A 3 -11.99 -8.48 1.62
C PHE A 3 -12.01 -9.22 2.97
N THR A 4 -11.75 -10.53 2.93
CA THR A 4 -11.55 -11.38 4.11
C THR A 4 -10.15 -12.00 4.11
N LEU A 5 -9.58 -12.30 5.28
CA LEU A 5 -8.27 -12.96 5.35
C LEU A 5 -8.27 -14.31 4.62
N LYS A 6 -9.39 -15.05 4.66
CA LYS A 6 -9.58 -16.26 3.86
C LYS A 6 -9.44 -16.00 2.35
N THR A 7 -10.10 -14.96 1.84
CA THR A 7 -10.01 -14.59 0.42
C THR A 7 -8.64 -14.04 0.05
N TYR A 8 -7.99 -13.33 0.96
CA TYR A 8 -6.61 -12.88 0.78
C TYR A 8 -5.66 -14.07 0.65
N ARG A 9 -5.78 -15.08 1.52
CA ARG A 9 -5.03 -16.34 1.40
C ARG A 9 -5.24 -17.03 0.06
N SER A 10 -6.47 -17.06 -0.44
CA SER A 10 -6.75 -17.61 -1.79
C SER A 10 -6.08 -16.81 -2.90
N LEU A 11 -5.95 -15.49 -2.75
CA LEU A 11 -5.20 -14.65 -3.69
C LEU A 11 -3.70 -14.99 -3.68
N LEU A 12 -3.10 -15.12 -2.49
CA LEU A 12 -1.69 -15.50 -2.35
C LEU A 12 -1.41 -16.87 -2.97
N SER A 13 -2.27 -17.86 -2.68
CA SER A 13 -2.15 -19.20 -3.24
C SER A 13 -2.27 -19.21 -4.77
N ALA A 14 -3.11 -18.37 -5.36
CA ALA A 14 -3.23 -18.28 -6.81
C ALA A 14 -1.97 -17.68 -7.45
N LEU A 15 -1.41 -16.63 -6.85
CA LEU A 15 -0.14 -16.02 -7.32
C LEU A 15 1.01 -17.03 -7.27
N GLU A 16 1.14 -17.75 -6.15
CA GLU A 16 2.16 -18.78 -5.97
C GLU A 16 2.01 -19.90 -7.02
N GLN A 17 0.80 -20.44 -7.19
CA GLN A 17 0.52 -21.51 -8.17
C GLN A 17 0.75 -21.07 -9.63
N SER A 18 0.53 -19.79 -9.94
CA SER A 18 0.82 -19.23 -11.27
C SER A 18 2.29 -18.86 -11.47
N GLY A 19 3.17 -19.14 -10.49
CA GLY A 19 4.61 -19.01 -10.60
C GLY A 19 5.16 -17.63 -10.25
N TYR A 20 4.41 -16.77 -9.56
CA TYR A 20 4.90 -15.47 -9.12
C TYR A 20 5.86 -15.62 -7.94
N ALA A 21 7.08 -15.09 -8.07
CA ALA A 21 7.98 -14.91 -6.95
C ALA A 21 7.59 -13.67 -6.15
N PHE A 22 7.36 -13.84 -4.85
CA PHE A 22 7.07 -12.73 -3.94
C PHE A 22 8.35 -11.99 -3.59
N ARG A 23 8.33 -10.66 -3.72
CA ARG A 23 9.43 -9.78 -3.33
C ARG A 23 8.91 -8.60 -2.52
N THR A 24 9.71 -8.17 -1.56
CA THR A 24 9.57 -6.83 -0.99
C THR A 24 9.82 -5.77 -2.06
N PHE A 25 9.35 -4.54 -1.86
CA PHE A 25 9.59 -3.44 -2.78
C PHE A 25 11.09 -3.07 -2.83
N GLU A 26 11.79 -3.14 -1.70
CA GLU A 26 13.25 -2.99 -1.66
C GLU A 26 13.95 -4.02 -2.56
N GLU A 27 13.58 -5.31 -2.48
CA GLU A 27 14.13 -6.38 -3.34
C GLU A 27 13.73 -6.22 -4.81
N PHE A 28 12.50 -5.75 -5.09
CA PHE A 28 12.02 -5.49 -6.45
C PHE A 28 12.86 -4.44 -7.18
N LEU A 29 13.31 -3.40 -6.46
CA LEU A 29 14.14 -2.34 -7.03
C LEU A 29 15.62 -2.70 -7.10
N SER A 30 16.12 -3.46 -6.13
CA SER A 30 17.56 -3.71 -5.96
C SER A 30 18.06 -4.94 -6.70
N VAL A 31 17.18 -5.93 -6.93
CA VAL A 31 17.57 -7.22 -7.49
C VAL A 31 16.85 -7.40 -8.82
N PRO A 32 17.56 -7.47 -9.96
CA PRO A 32 16.94 -7.84 -11.22
C PRO A 32 16.18 -9.17 -11.09
N ALA A 33 14.99 -9.24 -11.67
CA ALA A 33 14.21 -10.46 -11.72
C ALA A 33 13.91 -10.82 -13.16
N GLY A 34 14.18 -12.07 -13.53
CA GLY A 34 13.55 -12.71 -14.68
C GLY A 34 12.23 -13.36 -14.27
N GLY A 35 11.27 -13.43 -15.20
CA GLY A 35 9.99 -14.09 -15.00
C GLY A 35 9.02 -13.34 -14.09
N LYS A 36 8.04 -14.08 -13.58
CA LYS A 36 6.89 -13.54 -12.84
C LYS A 36 7.27 -13.11 -11.42
N VAL A 37 6.99 -11.86 -11.08
CA VAL A 37 7.25 -11.25 -9.77
C VAL A 37 6.04 -10.47 -9.30
N VAL A 38 5.73 -10.60 -8.01
CA VAL A 38 4.70 -9.80 -7.34
C VAL A 38 5.29 -9.12 -6.11
N VAL A 39 5.02 -7.82 -5.99
CA VAL A 39 5.21 -7.06 -4.75
C VAL A 39 3.87 -6.92 -4.05
N LEU A 40 3.82 -7.36 -2.80
CA LEU A 40 2.71 -7.08 -1.90
C LEU A 40 3.06 -5.83 -1.09
N ARG A 41 2.34 -4.74 -1.38
CA ARG A 41 2.44 -3.47 -0.65
C ARG A 41 1.25 -3.37 0.30
N HIS A 42 1.50 -2.94 1.52
CA HIS A 42 0.49 -2.74 2.54
C HIS A 42 0.54 -1.33 3.11
N ASP A 43 -0.47 -0.52 2.82
CA ASP A 43 -0.62 0.81 3.40
C ASP A 43 -1.38 0.71 4.73
N ILE A 44 -0.65 0.84 5.85
CA ILE A 44 -1.22 0.79 7.19
C ILE A 44 -1.80 2.17 7.53
N ASP A 45 -3.04 2.44 7.13
CA ASP A 45 -3.69 3.73 7.47
C ASP A 45 -4.27 3.76 8.89
N LYS A 46 -4.74 2.60 9.35
CA LYS A 46 -5.51 2.37 10.59
C LYS A 46 -5.38 0.90 11.02
N LYS A 47 -5.83 0.57 12.23
CA LYS A 47 -5.97 -0.82 12.73
C LYS A 47 -4.69 -1.64 12.53
N PRO A 48 -3.55 -1.21 13.10
CA PRO A 48 -2.26 -1.89 12.93
C PRO A 48 -2.32 -3.38 13.34
N GLU A 49 -3.23 -3.77 14.24
CA GLU A 49 -3.47 -5.16 14.62
C GLU A 49 -3.90 -6.04 13.44
N ASN A 50 -4.60 -5.49 12.45
CA ASN A 50 -4.93 -6.23 11.23
C ASN A 50 -3.72 -6.39 10.31
N ALA A 51 -2.84 -5.39 10.26
CA ALA A 51 -1.58 -5.49 9.51
C ALA A 51 -0.71 -6.62 10.08
N LEU A 52 -0.63 -6.73 11.40
CA LEU A 52 0.06 -7.83 12.06
C LEU A 52 -0.53 -9.21 11.72
N ARG A 53 -1.86 -9.37 11.74
CA ARG A 53 -2.52 -10.64 11.36
C ARG A 53 -2.22 -11.02 9.90
N MET A 54 -2.18 -10.03 9.01
CA MET A 54 -1.83 -10.21 7.61
C MET A 54 -0.37 -10.66 7.45
N ALA A 55 0.57 -9.98 8.13
CA ALA A 55 1.99 -10.33 8.15
C ALA A 55 2.23 -11.75 8.67
N GLN A 56 1.57 -12.13 9.77
CA GLN A 56 1.67 -13.49 10.31
C GLN A 56 1.21 -14.55 9.30
N MET A 57 0.16 -14.25 8.53
CA MET A 57 -0.36 -15.17 7.52
C MET A 57 0.59 -15.29 6.31
N GLU A 58 1.15 -14.18 5.84
CA GLU A 58 2.15 -14.17 4.77
C GLU A 58 3.41 -14.92 5.17
N HIS A 59 3.95 -14.64 6.36
CA HIS A 59 5.10 -15.35 6.91
C HIS A 59 4.86 -16.85 7.01
N ALA A 60 3.67 -17.27 7.48
CA ALA A 60 3.30 -18.69 7.54
C ALA A 60 3.24 -19.37 6.16
N SER A 61 3.14 -18.59 5.08
CA SER A 61 3.22 -19.04 3.69
C SER A 61 4.60 -18.82 3.06
N GLY A 62 5.62 -18.44 3.83
CA GLY A 62 6.97 -18.16 3.33
C GLY A 62 7.07 -16.88 2.49
N ILE A 63 6.07 -16.00 2.57
CA ILE A 63 5.96 -14.78 1.75
C ILE A 63 6.53 -13.59 2.52
N LYS A 64 7.34 -12.79 1.82
CA LYS A 64 7.76 -11.45 2.27
C LYS A 64 6.96 -10.38 1.55
N ALA A 65 6.71 -9.29 2.24
CA ALA A 65 5.87 -8.17 1.79
C ALA A 65 6.38 -6.86 2.39
N SER A 66 5.85 -5.73 1.90
CA SER A 66 6.26 -4.38 2.32
C SER A 66 5.13 -3.66 3.05
N TYR A 67 5.38 -3.28 4.29
CA TYR A 67 4.42 -2.59 5.16
C TYR A 67 4.82 -1.13 5.34
N TYR A 68 4.01 -0.22 4.81
CA TYR A 68 4.21 1.22 4.95
C TYR A 68 3.34 1.75 6.09
N ILE A 69 3.98 2.34 7.11
CA ILE A 69 3.30 2.82 8.31
C ILE A 69 3.33 4.34 8.44
N ARG A 70 2.21 4.91 8.87
CA ARG A 70 2.07 6.32 9.19
C ARG A 70 2.56 6.61 10.61
N VAL A 71 3.35 7.66 10.78
CA VAL A 71 3.82 8.13 12.11
C VAL A 71 2.79 9.08 12.71
N VAL A 72 1.61 8.55 13.03
CA VAL A 72 0.49 9.30 13.64
C VAL A 72 -0.19 8.49 14.74
N LYS A 73 -0.83 9.21 15.68
CA LYS A 73 -1.60 8.60 16.76
C LYS A 73 -2.68 7.67 16.21
N GLY A 74 -2.75 6.45 16.74
CA GLY A 74 -3.73 5.43 16.36
C GLY A 74 -3.29 4.49 15.23
N THR A 75 -2.16 4.78 14.57
CA THR A 75 -1.51 3.85 13.64
C THR A 75 -0.17 3.39 14.19
N TRP A 76 0.61 4.31 14.76
CA TRP A 76 1.89 4.00 15.38
C TRP A 76 1.74 3.07 16.58
N ASN A 77 2.37 1.90 16.51
CA ASN A 77 2.46 0.92 17.60
C ASN A 77 3.80 0.17 17.47
N GLU A 78 4.75 0.44 18.36
CA GLU A 78 6.12 -0.08 18.30
C GLU A 78 6.15 -1.62 18.39
N GLU A 79 5.37 -2.23 19.29
CA GLU A 79 5.30 -3.69 19.43
C GLU A 79 4.85 -4.36 18.12
N ILE A 80 3.85 -3.78 17.44
CA ILE A 80 3.38 -4.31 16.16
C ILE A 80 4.44 -4.14 15.07
N ILE A 81 5.12 -3.00 15.02
CA ILE A 81 6.20 -2.74 14.06
C ILE A 81 7.32 -3.77 14.25
N GLU A 82 7.80 -3.95 15.48
CA GLU A 82 8.84 -4.92 15.83
C GLU A 82 8.45 -6.33 15.41
N ARG A 83 7.19 -6.72 15.64
CA ARG A 83 6.71 -8.05 15.25
C ARG A 83 6.63 -8.23 13.74
N ILE A 84 6.22 -7.22 12.98
CA ILE A 84 6.22 -7.29 11.50
C ILE A 84 7.64 -7.42 10.97
N VAL A 85 8.61 -6.67 11.54
CA VAL A 85 10.03 -6.79 11.19
C VAL A 85 10.57 -8.18 11.54
N ALA A 86 10.25 -8.71 12.73
CA ALA A 86 10.70 -10.02 13.19
C ALA A 86 10.17 -11.18 12.32
N LEU A 87 9.04 -10.98 11.64
CA LEU A 87 8.49 -11.90 10.64
C LEU A 87 9.21 -11.82 9.28
N GLY A 88 10.20 -10.94 9.13
CA GLY A 88 11.04 -10.82 7.94
C GLY A 88 10.45 -9.96 6.81
N HIS A 89 9.43 -9.16 7.10
CA HIS A 89 8.85 -8.22 6.16
C HIS A 89 9.66 -6.92 6.09
N GLU A 90 9.58 -6.25 4.94
CA GLU A 90 10.04 -4.86 4.83
C GLU A 90 9.06 -3.96 5.59
N VAL A 91 9.57 -3.06 6.42
CA VAL A 91 8.79 -1.98 7.04
C VAL A 91 9.35 -0.65 6.61
N SER A 92 8.49 0.25 6.14
CA SER A 92 8.94 1.58 5.76
C SER A 92 7.91 2.68 5.97
N TYR A 93 8.28 3.91 5.60
CA TYR A 93 7.52 5.09 5.95
C TYR A 93 6.38 5.38 4.95
N HIS A 94 5.15 5.47 5.48
CA HIS A 94 3.99 5.98 4.75
C HIS A 94 3.82 7.49 5.00
N TYR A 95 4.53 8.31 4.22
CA TYR A 95 4.72 9.72 4.55
C TYR A 95 3.49 10.59 4.26
N GLU A 96 3.24 11.56 5.13
CA GLU A 96 2.15 12.54 4.98
C GLU A 96 2.50 13.95 5.46
N ASP A 97 3.80 14.26 5.48
CA ASP A 97 4.34 15.43 6.17
C ASP A 97 3.90 16.76 5.56
N LEU A 98 3.74 16.84 4.23
CA LEU A 98 3.26 18.07 3.60
C LEU A 98 1.82 18.38 4.01
N THR A 99 0.99 17.34 4.15
CA THR A 99 -0.36 17.49 4.72
C THR A 99 -0.30 17.93 6.18
N ILE A 100 0.53 17.29 7.01
CA ILE A 100 0.70 17.65 8.43
C ILE A 100 1.17 19.10 8.59
N ALA A 101 2.13 19.51 7.77
CA ALA A 101 2.70 20.86 7.75
C ALA A 101 1.83 21.88 7.01
N LYS A 102 0.63 21.49 6.54
CA LYS A 102 -0.33 22.36 5.83
C LYS A 102 0.28 23.09 4.64
N GLY A 103 1.12 22.40 3.86
CA GLY A 103 1.76 22.95 2.66
C GLY A 103 3.05 23.74 2.92
N ASN A 104 3.52 23.84 4.17
CA ASN A 104 4.85 24.37 4.44
C ASN A 104 5.90 23.30 4.12
N TYR A 105 6.60 23.48 3.01
CA TYR A 105 7.58 22.52 2.47
C TYR A 105 8.79 22.30 3.36
N GLU A 106 9.37 23.36 3.91
CA GLU A 106 10.55 23.28 4.79
C GLU A 106 10.21 22.49 6.05
N LYS A 107 9.11 22.86 6.71
CA LYS A 107 8.61 22.15 7.88
C LYS A 107 8.23 20.71 7.57
N ALA A 108 7.64 20.45 6.40
CA ALA A 108 7.32 19.10 5.96
C ALA A 108 8.57 18.24 5.78
N PHE A 109 9.65 18.79 5.23
CA PHE A 109 10.88 18.04 5.05
C PHE A 109 11.58 17.74 6.37
N GLU A 110 11.57 18.69 7.32
CA GLU A 110 12.04 18.43 8.69
C GLU A 110 11.23 17.32 9.39
N TYR A 111 9.90 17.35 9.23
CA TYR A 111 9.03 16.29 9.75
C TYR A 111 9.29 14.95 9.09
N PHE A 112 9.45 14.92 7.76
CA PHE A 112 9.79 13.71 7.02
C PHE A 112 11.08 13.08 7.56
N LYS A 113 12.16 13.86 7.72
CA LYS A 113 13.43 13.37 8.27
C LYS A 113 13.26 12.81 9.67
N LYS A 114 12.53 13.52 10.54
CA LYS A 114 12.26 13.07 11.92
C LYS A 114 11.46 11.77 11.94
N HIS A 115 10.35 11.70 11.21
CA HIS A 115 9.50 10.53 11.17
C HIS A 115 10.18 9.32 10.53
N LEU A 116 10.97 9.54 9.47
CA LEU A 116 11.80 8.50 8.88
C LEU A 116 12.85 7.97 9.88
N ALA A 117 13.45 8.85 10.69
CA ALA A 117 14.37 8.42 11.75
C ALA A 117 13.68 7.55 12.80
N GLU A 118 12.42 7.84 13.16
CA GLU A 118 11.64 6.98 14.07
C GLU A 118 11.40 5.58 13.49
N ILE A 119 11.08 5.48 12.19
CA ILE A 119 10.94 4.18 11.50
C ILE A 119 12.28 3.43 11.52
N ARG A 120 13.38 4.15 11.30
CA ARG A 120 14.74 3.61 11.22
C ARG A 120 15.27 3.00 12.50
N ARG A 121 14.60 3.26 13.63
CA ARG A 121 14.86 2.52 14.88
C ARG A 121 14.52 1.03 14.76
N PHE A 122 13.62 0.65 13.84
CA PHE A 122 13.13 -0.72 13.68
C PHE A 122 13.62 -1.39 12.39
N TYR A 123 13.70 -0.65 11.28
CA TYR A 123 14.06 -1.20 9.97
C TYR A 123 14.80 -0.15 9.13
N PRO A 124 15.78 -0.50 8.27
CA PRO A 124 16.56 0.49 7.50
C PRO A 124 15.74 1.51 6.69
N ALA A 125 14.53 1.11 6.26
CA ALA A 125 13.56 1.95 5.56
C ALA A 125 14.19 2.68 4.36
N LYS A 126 14.61 1.88 3.37
CA LYS A 126 15.21 2.37 2.12
C LYS A 126 14.18 2.71 1.06
N THR A 127 12.92 2.35 1.23
CA THR A 127 11.83 2.78 0.34
C THR A 127 10.91 3.73 1.10
N VAL A 128 10.05 4.49 0.46
CA VAL A 128 8.96 5.22 1.13
C VAL A 128 7.74 5.21 0.24
N CYS A 129 6.57 5.52 0.80
CA CYS A 129 5.39 5.68 -0.03
C CYS A 129 4.44 6.75 0.49
N MET A 130 3.85 7.54 -0.41
CA MET A 130 2.93 8.60 -0.02
C MET A 130 1.67 8.02 0.63
N HIS A 131 1.22 8.59 1.74
CA HIS A 131 -0.18 8.48 2.12
C HIS A 131 -0.99 9.49 1.31
N GLY A 132 -2.13 9.06 0.76
CA GLY A 132 -2.93 9.88 -0.13
C GLY A 132 -3.66 11.05 0.55
N SER A 133 -3.86 11.04 1.88
CA SER A 133 -4.53 12.11 2.64
C SER A 133 -5.75 12.74 1.93
N PRO A 134 -6.78 11.95 1.56
CA PRO A 134 -7.81 12.36 0.58
C PRO A 134 -8.69 13.55 0.99
N LEU A 135 -8.68 13.94 2.27
CA LEU A 135 -9.40 15.11 2.78
C LEU A 135 -8.53 16.38 2.83
N SER A 136 -7.23 16.26 2.54
CA SER A 136 -6.29 17.37 2.46
C SER A 136 -6.25 17.92 1.04
N ARG A 137 -6.10 19.23 0.90
CA ARG A 137 -5.79 19.87 -0.40
C ARG A 137 -4.34 19.62 -0.85
N TRP A 138 -3.46 19.25 0.08
CA TRP A 138 -2.03 19.04 -0.17
C TRP A 138 -1.78 17.60 -0.61
N ASP A 139 -1.06 17.45 -1.72
CA ASP A 139 -0.57 16.17 -2.21
C ASP A 139 0.86 15.96 -1.71
N ASN A 140 1.08 14.90 -0.92
CA ASN A 140 2.36 14.68 -0.25
C ASN A 140 3.52 14.44 -1.22
N ARG A 141 3.24 13.95 -2.44
CA ARG A 141 4.24 13.80 -3.52
C ARG A 141 4.94 15.10 -3.87
N LYS A 142 4.23 16.22 -3.73
CA LYS A 142 4.77 17.54 -4.07
C LYS A 142 5.98 17.89 -3.24
N LEU A 143 6.14 17.30 -2.05
CA LEU A 143 7.35 17.49 -1.24
C LEU A 143 8.62 17.25 -2.07
N TRP A 144 8.58 16.32 -3.02
CA TRP A 144 9.70 15.95 -3.88
C TRP A 144 9.92 16.87 -5.09
N GLU A 145 9.03 17.82 -5.35
CA GLU A 145 9.29 18.91 -6.30
C GLU A 145 10.35 19.89 -5.76
N LYS A 146 10.56 19.93 -4.43
CA LYS A 146 11.52 20.82 -3.78
C LYS A 146 12.70 20.11 -3.12
N TYR A 147 12.52 18.86 -2.71
CA TYR A 147 13.54 18.08 -2.00
C TYR A 147 13.77 16.75 -2.68
N ASN A 148 14.96 16.20 -2.48
CA ASN A 148 15.30 14.89 -3.03
C ASN A 148 15.32 13.85 -1.91
N TYR A 149 14.34 12.94 -1.90
CA TYR A 149 14.32 11.84 -0.92
C TYR A 149 15.52 10.90 -1.02
N ARG A 150 16.25 10.89 -2.15
CA ARG A 150 17.53 10.18 -2.27
C ARG A 150 18.58 10.66 -1.28
N GLU A 151 18.56 11.94 -0.89
CA GLU A 151 19.47 12.49 0.13
C GLU A 151 19.25 11.85 1.50
N ALA A 152 18.06 11.33 1.76
CA ALA A 152 17.75 10.58 2.96
C ALA A 152 18.12 9.08 2.84
N GLY A 153 18.79 8.65 1.76
CA GLY A 153 19.16 7.25 1.52
C GLY A 153 18.01 6.37 1.04
N ILE A 154 16.94 6.97 0.51
CA ILE A 154 15.80 6.24 -0.05
C ILE A 154 16.10 5.84 -1.49
N ILE A 155 15.91 4.57 -1.84
CA ILE A 155 16.12 3.96 -3.17
C ILE A 155 14.83 3.77 -3.97
N GLY A 156 13.65 3.95 -3.36
CA GLY A 156 12.38 3.79 -4.06
C GLY A 156 11.19 4.53 -3.46
N GLU A 157 10.39 5.12 -4.33
CA GLU A 157 9.01 5.57 -4.07
C GLU A 157 8.13 5.03 -5.22
N PRO A 158 7.06 4.25 -4.94
CA PRO A 158 6.29 3.56 -5.99
C PRO A 158 5.83 4.45 -7.14
N TYR A 159 5.37 5.67 -6.88
CA TYR A 159 4.83 6.59 -7.89
C TYR A 159 5.90 7.29 -8.74
N PHE A 160 7.18 7.23 -8.36
CA PHE A 160 8.27 7.90 -9.07
C PHE A 160 9.30 6.94 -9.67
N ASP A 161 9.52 5.80 -9.02
CA ASP A 161 10.65 4.90 -9.32
C ASP A 161 10.23 3.58 -9.98
N VAL A 162 8.95 3.46 -10.39
CA VAL A 162 8.42 2.27 -11.07
C VAL A 162 7.93 2.65 -12.47
N ASP A 163 8.41 1.91 -13.47
CA ASP A 163 7.90 1.99 -14.83
C ASP A 163 6.60 1.18 -14.97
N TYR A 164 5.48 1.84 -14.72
CA TYR A 164 4.15 1.22 -14.77
C TYR A 164 3.65 0.88 -16.18
N THR A 165 4.39 1.24 -17.23
CA THR A 165 4.14 0.70 -18.59
C THR A 165 4.49 -0.79 -18.68
N LYS A 166 5.33 -1.28 -17.75
CA LYS A 166 5.80 -2.67 -17.67
C LYS A 166 5.31 -3.41 -16.43
N VAL A 167 4.70 -2.70 -15.48
CA VAL A 167 4.29 -3.24 -14.17
C VAL A 167 2.82 -2.94 -13.97
N LEU A 168 2.02 -3.98 -13.76
CA LEU A 168 0.61 -3.81 -13.43
C LEU A 168 0.47 -3.45 -11.96
N TYR A 169 -0.10 -2.27 -11.70
CA TYR A 169 -0.45 -1.80 -10.37
C TYR A 169 -1.94 -2.04 -10.09
N ILE A 170 -2.22 -2.71 -8.97
CA ILE A 170 -3.59 -2.95 -8.51
C ILE A 170 -3.71 -2.54 -7.05
N THR A 171 -4.78 -1.81 -6.71
CA THR A 171 -5.02 -1.33 -5.34
C THR A 171 -6.45 -1.63 -4.89
N ASP A 172 -6.63 -1.98 -3.61
CA ASP A 172 -7.96 -2.15 -2.99
C ASP A 172 -8.60 -0.82 -2.52
N THR A 173 -8.03 0.33 -2.91
CA THR A 173 -8.51 1.68 -2.54
C THR A 173 -10.02 1.84 -2.68
N GLY A 174 -10.68 2.11 -1.54
CA GLY A 174 -12.12 2.26 -1.47
C GLY A 174 -12.91 0.96 -1.31
N ARG A 175 -12.23 -0.14 -0.93
CA ARG A 175 -12.78 -1.51 -0.80
C ARG A 175 -13.30 -2.03 -2.14
N ALA A 176 -12.54 -1.79 -3.19
CA ALA A 176 -12.75 -2.27 -4.54
C ALA A 176 -11.43 -2.17 -5.31
N TRP A 177 -11.18 -3.12 -6.21
CA TRP A 177 -9.96 -3.13 -7.01
C TRP A 177 -10.01 -2.03 -8.09
N ASN A 178 -8.99 -1.17 -8.13
CA ASN A 178 -8.79 -0.11 -9.12
C ASN A 178 -10.01 0.79 -9.37
N LYS A 179 -10.77 1.12 -8.30
CA LYS A 179 -11.96 1.97 -8.39
C LYS A 179 -11.55 3.44 -8.61
N THR A 180 -11.51 3.85 -9.88
CA THR A 180 -11.12 5.19 -10.36
C THR A 180 -11.85 6.36 -9.67
N GLY A 181 -13.09 6.16 -9.22
CA GLY A 181 -13.89 7.17 -8.50
C GLY A 181 -13.76 7.17 -6.97
N ALA A 182 -13.01 6.23 -6.38
CA ALA A 182 -12.74 6.20 -4.92
C ALA A 182 -11.25 6.48 -4.60
N SER A 183 -10.36 6.19 -5.56
CA SER A 183 -8.97 6.59 -5.54
C SER A 183 -8.79 7.98 -6.17
N ILE A 184 -8.49 8.98 -5.35
CA ILE A 184 -8.22 10.35 -5.82
C ILE A 184 -6.75 10.48 -6.22
N ARG A 185 -5.83 9.99 -5.37
CA ARG A 185 -4.37 10.15 -5.55
C ARG A 185 -3.61 8.84 -5.73
N ASP A 186 -4.19 7.70 -5.34
CA ASP A 186 -3.56 6.39 -5.47
C ASP A 186 -3.76 5.85 -6.90
N LYS A 187 -3.05 6.49 -7.84
CA LYS A 187 -3.06 6.22 -9.29
C LYS A 187 -1.64 6.35 -9.82
N VAL A 188 -1.33 5.55 -10.84
CA VAL A 188 -0.04 5.52 -11.50
C VAL A 188 -0.20 5.95 -12.96
N GLU A 189 0.74 6.72 -13.49
CA GLU A 189 0.72 7.14 -14.89
C GLU A 189 1.22 6.02 -15.81
N GLY A 190 0.61 5.87 -16.99
CA GLY A 190 0.98 4.84 -17.96
C GLY A 190 0.69 3.40 -17.54
N GLY A 191 -0.03 3.20 -16.44
CA GLY A 191 -0.34 1.87 -15.89
C GLY A 191 -1.24 1.04 -16.78
N LEU A 192 -0.95 -0.26 -16.85
CA LEU A 192 -1.83 -1.26 -17.48
C LEU A 192 -3.22 -1.23 -16.79
N GLU A 193 -4.27 -0.93 -17.56
CA GLU A 193 -5.62 -0.88 -17.00
C GLU A 193 -6.21 -2.28 -16.85
N LEU A 194 -6.50 -2.68 -15.60
CA LEU A 194 -7.24 -3.91 -15.31
C LEU A 194 -8.55 -3.61 -14.58
N LYS A 195 -9.67 -3.97 -15.22
CA LYS A 195 -11.01 -3.89 -14.60
C LYS A 195 -11.30 -5.15 -13.82
N VAL A 196 -11.13 -5.08 -12.50
CA VAL A 196 -11.40 -6.20 -11.58
C VAL A 196 -12.59 -5.86 -10.69
N LYS A 197 -13.67 -6.63 -10.82
CA LYS A 197 -14.89 -6.39 -10.01
C LYS A 197 -14.74 -6.83 -8.55
N ASN A 198 -13.98 -7.89 -8.29
CA ASN A 198 -13.79 -8.50 -6.97
C ASN A 198 -12.55 -9.41 -6.96
N THR A 199 -12.11 -9.82 -5.77
CA THR A 199 -10.90 -10.66 -5.64
C THR A 199 -11.04 -12.02 -6.33
N ARG A 200 -12.26 -12.59 -6.46
CA ARG A 200 -12.47 -13.85 -7.18
C ARG A 200 -12.12 -13.71 -8.66
N ARG A 201 -12.52 -12.62 -9.32
CA ARG A 201 -12.14 -12.37 -10.72
C ARG A 201 -10.63 -12.17 -10.84
N LEU A 202 -9.98 -11.49 -9.90
CA LEU A 202 -8.53 -11.36 -9.88
C LEU A 202 -7.84 -12.73 -9.84
N ILE A 203 -8.28 -13.62 -8.93
CA ILE A 203 -7.79 -15.00 -8.83
C ILE A 203 -7.98 -15.76 -10.14
N THR A 204 -9.14 -15.64 -10.80
CA THR A 204 -9.37 -16.28 -12.11
C THR A 204 -8.39 -15.78 -13.17
N LEU A 205 -8.16 -14.46 -13.25
CA LEU A 205 -7.21 -13.88 -14.20
C LEU A 205 -5.78 -14.38 -13.96
N ILE A 206 -5.37 -14.47 -12.70
CA ILE A 206 -4.06 -15.03 -12.30
C ILE A 206 -3.94 -16.50 -12.72
N GLY A 207 -4.96 -17.31 -12.44
CA GLY A 207 -4.95 -18.75 -12.76
C GLY A 207 -5.02 -19.06 -14.26
N ASN A 208 -5.56 -18.15 -15.06
CA ASN A 208 -5.61 -18.25 -16.52
C ASN A 208 -4.36 -17.67 -17.22
N ASP A 209 -3.40 -17.19 -16.45
CA ASP A 209 -2.22 -16.48 -16.95
C ASP A 209 -2.53 -15.23 -17.79
N GLU A 210 -3.60 -14.51 -17.43
CA GLU A 210 -4.04 -13.28 -18.12
C GLU A 210 -3.37 -12.01 -17.55
N LEU A 211 -2.44 -12.14 -16.60
CA LEU A 211 -1.74 -11.02 -15.96
C LEU A 211 -0.28 -10.92 -16.43
N PRO A 212 0.31 -9.71 -16.51
CA PRO A 212 1.70 -9.53 -16.92
C PRO A 212 2.66 -10.05 -15.84
N GLU A 213 3.91 -10.28 -16.24
CA GLU A 213 4.93 -10.86 -15.36
C GLU A 213 5.21 -10.03 -14.10
N LYS A 214 5.01 -8.71 -14.12
CA LYS A 214 5.35 -7.84 -12.98
C LYS A 214 4.11 -7.19 -12.40
N LEU A 215 3.87 -7.48 -11.12
CA LEU A 215 2.72 -6.99 -10.38
C LEU A 215 3.15 -6.21 -9.14
N ILE A 216 2.44 -5.13 -8.84
CA ILE A 216 2.41 -4.51 -7.52
C ILE A 216 0.95 -4.50 -7.06
N ILE A 217 0.67 -5.21 -5.97
CA ILE A 217 -0.66 -5.25 -5.36
C ILE A 217 -0.59 -4.45 -4.05
N ASN A 218 -1.21 -3.28 -4.04
CA ASN A 218 -1.41 -2.49 -2.84
C ASN A 218 -2.69 -2.90 -2.12
N THR A 219 -2.59 -3.27 -0.85
CA THR A 219 -3.73 -3.52 0.01
C THR A 219 -3.69 -2.67 1.26
N HIS A 220 -4.85 -2.44 1.85
CA HIS A 220 -4.96 -1.67 3.06
C HIS A 220 -5.46 -2.58 4.19
N PRO A 221 -4.59 -3.06 5.11
CA PRO A 221 -4.94 -4.11 6.07
C PRO A 221 -6.19 -3.83 6.91
N GLN A 222 -6.51 -2.57 7.18
CA GLN A 222 -7.74 -2.17 7.85
C GLN A 222 -9.02 -2.55 7.12
N ARG A 223 -8.95 -3.02 5.87
CA ARG A 223 -10.09 -3.48 5.07
C ARG A 223 -10.30 -4.98 5.13
N TRP A 224 -9.29 -5.74 5.54
CA TRP A 224 -9.29 -7.20 5.53
C TRP A 224 -9.60 -7.73 6.93
N PHE A 225 -10.79 -8.28 7.10
CA PHE A 225 -11.23 -8.88 8.38
C PHE A 225 -11.72 -10.30 8.17
N ASP A 226 -11.62 -11.12 9.20
CA ASP A 226 -12.51 -12.27 9.31
C ASP A 226 -13.96 -11.80 9.33
N PHE A 227 -14.85 -12.63 8.77
CA PHE A 227 -16.25 -12.28 8.72
C PHE A 227 -16.82 -12.10 10.13
N GLY A 228 -17.48 -10.97 10.36
CA GLY A 228 -17.98 -10.58 11.67
C GLY A 228 -18.20 -9.07 11.80
N TRP A 229 -18.26 -8.57 13.03
CA TRP A 229 -18.58 -7.17 13.32
C TRP A 229 -17.59 -6.18 12.69
N GLY A 230 -16.29 -6.48 12.75
CA GLY A 230 -15.25 -5.64 12.14
C GLY A 230 -15.40 -5.50 10.61
N TRP A 231 -15.74 -6.60 9.92
CA TRP A 231 -16.00 -6.60 8.48
C TRP A 231 -17.22 -5.74 8.13
N MET A 232 -18.33 -5.89 8.88
CA MET A 232 -19.57 -5.15 8.65
C MET A 232 -19.39 -3.64 8.90
N SER A 233 -18.73 -3.28 10.00
CA SER A 233 -18.44 -1.89 10.35
C SER A 233 -17.59 -1.21 9.28
N GLU A 234 -16.52 -1.86 8.80
CA GLU A 234 -15.68 -1.31 7.73
C GLU A 234 -16.44 -1.19 6.41
N PHE A 235 -17.25 -2.18 6.06
CA PHE A 235 -18.09 -2.14 4.86
C PHE A 235 -19.01 -0.92 4.86
N ILE A 236 -19.75 -0.69 5.95
CA ILE A 236 -20.66 0.47 6.08
C ILE A 236 -19.86 1.79 6.07
N CYS A 237 -18.80 1.88 6.87
CA CYS A 237 -17.99 3.10 6.97
C CYS A 237 -17.39 3.48 5.62
N GLN A 238 -16.90 2.51 4.84
CA GLN A 238 -16.32 2.79 3.52
C GLN A 238 -17.37 3.21 2.49
N HIS A 239 -18.60 2.68 2.57
CA HIS A 239 -19.71 3.15 1.72
C HIS A 239 -20.00 4.64 1.98
N ILE A 240 -20.09 5.04 3.24
CA ILE A 240 -20.31 6.44 3.64
C ILE A 240 -19.15 7.33 3.15
N LYS A 241 -17.89 6.94 3.44
CA LYS A 241 -16.71 7.70 3.00
C LYS A 241 -16.65 7.89 1.49
N ASN A 242 -16.94 6.84 0.73
CA ASN A 242 -16.93 6.91 -0.73
C ASN A 242 -18.01 7.87 -1.26
N ALA A 243 -19.19 7.93 -0.63
CA ALA A 243 -20.24 8.88 -0.98
C ALA A 243 -19.82 10.33 -0.69
N VAL A 244 -19.24 10.59 0.49
CA VAL A 244 -18.72 11.93 0.86
C VAL A 244 -17.60 12.37 -0.08
N LYS A 245 -16.64 11.49 -0.40
CA LYS A 245 -15.57 11.78 -1.37
C LYS A 245 -16.13 12.20 -2.73
N LYS A 246 -17.13 11.47 -3.25
CA LYS A 246 -17.79 11.80 -4.52
C LYS A 246 -18.45 13.17 -4.47
N ALA A 247 -19.15 13.49 -3.38
CA ALA A 247 -19.77 14.80 -3.22
C ALA A 247 -18.72 15.91 -3.20
N LEU A 248 -17.66 15.78 -2.38
CA LEU A 248 -16.60 16.78 -2.29
C LEU A 248 -15.89 17.03 -3.62
N VAL A 249 -15.60 15.98 -4.40
CA VAL A 249 -15.03 16.13 -5.75
C VAL A 249 -15.99 16.87 -6.68
N ALA A 250 -17.30 16.59 -6.60
CA ALA A 250 -18.30 17.27 -7.43
C ALA A 250 -18.49 18.76 -7.08
N PHE A 251 -18.17 19.18 -5.85
CA PHE A 251 -18.21 20.59 -5.43
C PHE A 251 -16.90 21.36 -5.71
N MET A 252 -15.82 20.66 -6.07
CA MET A 252 -14.51 21.26 -6.37
C MET A 252 -14.30 21.53 -7.88
N HIS A 253 -15.30 21.24 -8.70
CA HIS A 253 -15.39 21.55 -10.13
C HIS A 253 -16.61 22.44 -10.38
#